data_AF-H0EZG7-F1
#
_entry.id   AF-H0EZG7-F1
#
_cell.length_a   1.000
_cell.length_b   1.000
_cell.length_c   1.000
_cell.angle_alpha   90.00
_cell.angle_beta   90.00
_cell.angle_gamma   90.00
#
_symmetry.space_group_name_H-M   'P 1'
#
loop_
_entity.id
_entity.type
_entity.pdbx_description
1 polymer ?
#
loop_
_entity_poly.entity_id
_entity_poly.type
_entity_poly.pdbx_seq_one_letter_code
_entity_poly.pdbx_strand_id
1 'polypeptide(L)' 'MSGANSPEILAAYDAVRSDKDETNWLIISYASAVGDKLTLSATGTGGLSELTEKLDPSQAQIVDINVLVEVVKRAQ' A
#
# COMPACT_ATOMS: atom_id res chain seq x y z
N MET A 1 9.51 2.71 19.25
CA MET A 1 9.58 2.60 17.77
C MET A 1 8.24 2.11 17.28
N SER A 2 7.60 2.84 16.36
CA SER A 2 6.20 2.72 15.92
C SER A 2 5.88 1.48 15.05
N GLY A 3 6.77 0.50 14.95
CA GLY A 3 6.55 -0.71 14.13
C GLY A 3 6.68 -0.52 12.61
N ALA A 4 6.79 0.72 12.12
CA ALA A 4 6.98 1.04 10.70
C ALA A 4 8.22 0.38 10.05
N ASN A 5 9.22 0.02 10.85
CA ASN A 5 10.45 -0.65 10.38
C ASN A 5 10.34 -2.18 10.45
N SER A 6 9.12 -2.74 10.49
CA SER A 6 8.92 -4.19 10.46
C SER A 6 9.50 -4.75 9.15
N PRO A 7 10.20 -5.90 9.18
CA PRO A 7 10.71 -6.55 7.98
C PRO A 7 9.63 -6.79 6.92
N GLU A 8 8.40 -7.06 7.35
CA GLU A 8 7.24 -7.28 6.48
C GLU A 8 6.82 -6.00 5.73
N ILE A 9 6.84 -4.86 6.42
CA ILE A 9 6.50 -3.56 5.83
C ILE A 9 7.58 -3.13 4.85
N LEU A 10 8.85 -3.31 5.22
CA LEU A 10 9.98 -3.00 4.35
C LEU A 10 9.97 -3.87 3.09
N ALA A 11 9.72 -5.17 3.23
CA ALA A 11 9.61 -6.08 2.09
C ALA A 11 8.44 -5.72 1.16
N ALA A 12 7.26 -5.41 1.71
CA ALA A 12 6.11 -4.97 0.92
C ALA A 12 6.37 -3.63 0.21
N TYR A 13 7.06 -2.71 0.88
CA TYR A 13 7.43 -1.42 0.33
C TYR A 13 8.44 -1.55 -0.82
N ASP A 14 9.45 -2.41 -0.65
CA ASP A 14 10.41 -2.72 -1.71
C ASP A 14 9.75 -3.41 -2.90
N ALA A 15 8.76 -4.28 -2.66
CA ALA A 15 7.96 -4.89 -3.72
C ALA A 15 7.18 -3.85 -4.53
N VAL A 16 6.46 -2.93 -3.86
CA VAL A 16 5.72 -1.84 -4.53
C VAL A 16 6.63 -0.90 -5.33
N ARG A 17 7.87 -0.69 -4.85
CA ARG A 17 8.89 0.13 -5.51
C ARG A 17 9.60 -0.57 -6.66
N SER A 18 9.56 -1.89 -6.71
CA SER A 18 10.29 -2.70 -7.66
C SER A 18 9.43 -2.93 -8.91
N ASP A 19 9.85 -2.40 -10.05
CA ASP A 19 9.22 -2.68 -11.36
C ASP A 19 9.31 -4.17 -11.79
N LYS A 20 9.98 -5.01 -10.99
CA LYS A 20 10.06 -6.46 -11.21
C LYS A 20 8.98 -7.24 -10.47
N ASP A 21 8.28 -6.61 -9.54
CA ASP A 21 7.23 -7.23 -8.75
C ASP A 21 5.87 -6.75 -9.28
N GLU A 22 4.86 -7.63 -9.26
CA GLU A 22 3.50 -7.28 -9.69
C GLU A 22 2.77 -6.45 -8.63
N THR A 23 3.29 -6.45 -7.40
CA THR A 23 2.76 -5.69 -6.26
C THR A 23 2.85 -4.20 -6.55
N ASN A 24 1.71 -3.50 -6.50
CA ASN A 24 1.63 -2.07 -6.85
C ASN A 24 1.00 -1.20 -5.75
N TRP A 25 0.46 -1.82 -4.70
CA TRP A 25 0.02 -1.09 -3.51
C TRP A 25 0.19 -1.92 -2.24
N LEU A 26 0.26 -1.21 -1.11
CA LEU A 26 0.25 -1.79 0.23
C LEU A 26 -0.58 -0.91 1.18
N ILE A 27 -1.21 -1.54 2.17
CA ILE A 27 -1.98 -0.89 3.22
C ILE A 27 -1.32 -1.17 4.56
N ILE A 28 -1.07 -0.10 5.32
CA ILE A 28 -0.58 -0.16 6.70
C ILE A 28 -1.66 0.37 7.63
N SER A 29 -2.00 -0.40 8.66
CA SER A 29 -2.93 -0.01 9.71
C SER A 29 -2.31 -0.19 11.08
N TYR A 30 -2.98 0.35 12.10
CA TYR A 30 -2.61 0.08 13.49
C TYR A 30 -2.95 -1.37 13.85
N ALA A 31 -2.07 -2.01 14.62
CA ALA A 31 -2.24 -3.38 15.11
C ALA A 31 -3.44 -3.52 16.06
N SER A 32 -3.88 -2.41 16.66
CA SER A 32 -4.98 -2.34 17.61
C SER A 32 -5.58 -0.94 17.62
N ALA A 33 -6.82 -0.81 18.12
CA ALA A 33 -7.49 0.47 18.31
C ALA A 33 -6.78 1.38 19.34
N VAL A 34 -5.91 0.81 20.18
CA VAL A 34 -5.13 1.54 21.18
C VAL A 34 -3.66 1.17 21.03
N GLY A 35 -2.84 2.12 20.57
CA GLY A 35 -1.38 2.01 20.48
C GLY A 35 -0.82 2.41 19.12
N ASP A 36 0.48 2.73 19.10
CA ASP A 36 1.15 3.31 17.92
C ASP A 36 1.89 2.26 17.06
N LYS A 37 1.50 0.98 17.18
CA LYS A 37 2.15 -0.11 16.45
C LYS A 37 1.50 -0.26 15.09
N LEU A 38 2.28 -0.04 14.03
CA LEU A 38 1.88 -0.24 12.65
C LEU A 38 2.12 -1.70 12.20
N THR A 39 1.21 -2.23 11.38
CA THR A 39 1.27 -3.57 10.79
C THR A 39 0.83 -3.53 9.33
N LEU A 40 1.40 -4.41 8.52
CA LEU A 40 0.96 -4.61 7.14
C LEU A 40 -0.44 -5.25 7.16
N SER A 41 -1.43 -4.55 6.60
CA SER A 41 -2.83 -5.01 6.57
C SER A 41 -3.12 -5.79 5.30
N ALA A 42 -2.64 -5.29 4.16
CA ALA A 42 -2.86 -5.91 2.85
C ALA A 42 -1.83 -5.41 1.83
N THR A 43 -1.65 -6.19 0.77
CA THR A 43 -0.89 -5.84 -0.43
C THR A 43 -1.67 -6.35 -1.63
N GLY A 44 -1.45 -5.76 -2.81
CA GLY A 44 -2.05 -6.29 -4.03
C GLY A 44 -1.43 -5.76 -5.30
N THR A 45 -1.97 -6.30 -6.40
CA THR A 45 -1.48 -6.11 -7.78
C THR A 45 -2.55 -5.48 -8.69
N GLY A 46 -3.79 -5.32 -8.21
CA GLY A 46 -4.92 -4.77 -8.97
C GLY A 46 -5.05 -3.25 -8.96
N GLY A 47 -4.04 -2.52 -8.45
CA GLY A 47 -4.03 -1.06 -8.44
C GLY A 47 -5.17 -0.41 -7.63
N LEU A 48 -5.58 0.80 -8.05
CA LEU A 48 -6.55 1.63 -7.31
C LEU A 48 -7.91 0.95 -7.09
N SER A 49 -8.40 0.18 -8.06
CA SER A 49 -9.75 -0.42 -7.95
C SER A 49 -9.78 -1.48 -6.84
N GLU A 50 -8.81 -2.39 -6.82
CA GLU A 50 -8.70 -3.42 -5.78
C GLU A 50 -8.41 -2.79 -4.40
N LEU A 51 -7.54 -1.79 -4.38
CA LEU A 51 -7.23 -1.03 -3.17
C LEU A 51 -8.49 -0.43 -2.53
N THR A 52 -9.36 0.22 -3.31
CA THR A 52 -10.57 0.86 -2.77
C THR A 52 -11.56 -0.13 -2.17
N GLU A 53 -11.58 -1.38 -2.62
CA GLU A 53 -12.41 -2.44 -2.04
C GLU A 53 -11.86 -2.96 -0.71
N LYS A 54 -10.55 -2.79 -0.48
CA LYS A 54 -9.85 -3.25 0.74
C LYS A 54 -9.75 -2.18 1.83
N LEU A 55 -10.07 -0.93 1.49
CA LEU A 55 -10.13 0.17 2.43
C LEU A 55 -11.31 -0.01 3.39
N ASP A 56 -11.03 0.09 4.69
CA ASP A 56 -12.04 0.11 5.73
C ASP A 56 -12.30 1.56 6.14
N PRO A 57 -13.47 2.14 5.79
CA PRO A 57 -13.79 3.53 6.11
C PRO A 57 -13.94 3.78 7.62
N SER A 58 -14.00 2.74 8.44
CA SER A 58 -14.08 2.84 9.90
C SER A 58 -12.71 2.88 10.60
N GLN A 59 -11.60 2.80 9.84
CA GLN A 59 -10.24 2.84 10.38
C GLN A 59 -9.38 3.96 9.78
N ALA A 60 -8.47 4.50 10.60
CA ALA A 60 -7.38 5.33 10.10
C ALA A 60 -6.33 4.44 9.43
N GLN A 61 -6.25 4.47 8.11
CA GLN A 61 -5.32 3.66 7.30
C GLN A 61 -4.40 4.57 6.48
N ILE A 62 -3.13 4.18 6.37
CA ILE A 62 -2.17 4.82 5.47
C ILE A 62 -1.99 3.91 4.27
N VAL A 63 -2.13 4.48 3.08
CA VAL A 63 -1.98 3.76 1.82
C VAL A 63 -0.85 4.35 1.01
N ASP A 64 0.01 3.48 0.49
CA ASP A 64 1.04 3.84 -0.49
C ASP A 64 0.75 3.08 -1.79
N ILE A 65 0.71 3.82 -2.90
CA ILE A 65 0.41 3.27 -4.23
C ILE A 65 1.44 3.76 -5.24
N ASN A 66 2.04 2.81 -5.95
CA ASN A 66 2.92 3.11 -7.06
C ASN A 66 2.09 3.10 -8.35
N VAL A 67 1.63 4.27 -8.78
CA VAL A 67 0.95 4.43 -10.07
C VAL A 67 1.96 4.90 -11.11
N LEU A 68 2.28 4.03 -12.05
CA LEU A 68 3.02 4.41 -13.25
C LEU A 68 2.05 5.14 -14.19
N VAL A 69 2.02 6.47 -14.11
CA VAL A 69 1.20 7.32 -15.00
C VAL A 69 1.91 7.39 -16.36
N GLU A 70 1.58 6.47 -17.27
CA GLU A 70 1.94 6.63 -18.67
C GLU A 70 1.04 7.72 -19.27
N VAL A 71 1.61 8.92 -19.48
CA VAL A 71 0.95 9.99 -20.21
C VAL A 71 0.89 9.58 -21.68
N VAL A 72 -0.17 8.87 -22.07
CA VAL A 72 -0.51 8.68 -23.48
C VAL A 72 -0.85 10.06 -24.03
N LYS A 73 0.08 10.63 -24.82
CA LYS A 73 -0.24 11.81 -25.66
C LYS A 73 -1.45 11.43 -26.50
N ARG A 74 -2.63 11.97 -26.16
CA ARG A 74 -3.78 11.91 -27.07
C ARG A 74 -3.36 12.62 -28.35
N ALA A 75 -3.16 11.83 -29.41
CA ALA A 75 -3.07 12.36 -30.75
C ALA A 75 -4.49 12.61 -31.26
N GLN A 76 -4.70 13.87 -31.67
CA GLN A 76 -5.85 14.49 -32.35
C GLN A 76 -6.92 15.09 -31.45
#